data_AF-A0AA95F2M3-F1
#
_entry.id   AF-A0AA95F2M3-F1
#
_cell.length_a   1.000
_cell.length_b   1.000
_cell.length_c   1.000
_cell.angle_alpha   90.00
_cell.angle_beta   90.00
_cell.angle_gamma   90.00
#
_symmetry.space_group_name_H-M   'P 1'
#
loop_
_entity.id
_entity.type
_entity.pdbx_description
1 polymer ?
#
loop_
_entity_poly.entity_id
_entity_poly.type
_entity_poly.pdbx_seq_one_letter_code
_entity_poly.pdbx_strand_id
1 'polypeptide(L)'
;MTQMDDTLPQISWREMEVILQGMATSDTKRRMVHHLIEGTRKQAAFLTAGGVVTELAYITAAMLDASFCPTTSDSGVSEASLSSSASPPQPSGS
;
A
#
# COMPACT_ATOMS: atom_id res chain seq x y z
N MET A 1 -18.47 31.76 -16.98
CA MET A 1 -18.00 30.38 -17.10
C MET A 1 -16.64 30.31 -16.42
N THR A 2 -16.61 29.96 -15.14
CA THR A 2 -15.36 29.72 -14.42
C THR A 2 -14.86 28.36 -14.85
N GLN A 3 -13.94 28.36 -15.81
CA GLN A 3 -13.05 27.24 -16.06
C GLN A 3 -12.17 27.13 -14.82
N MET A 4 -12.66 26.41 -13.80
CA MET A 4 -11.77 25.89 -12.78
C MET A 4 -10.88 24.93 -13.56
N ASP A 5 -9.62 25.29 -13.75
CA ASP A 5 -8.63 24.31 -14.17
C ASP A 5 -8.78 23.12 -13.21
N ASP A 6 -9.31 22.00 -13.72
CA ASP A 6 -9.49 20.72 -13.02
C ASP A 6 -8.13 20.07 -12.70
N THR A 7 -7.14 20.88 -12.35
CA THR A 7 -5.82 20.44 -11.93
C THR A 7 -5.88 20.12 -10.46
N LEU A 8 -5.74 18.83 -10.14
CA LEU A 8 -5.51 18.37 -8.77
C LEU A 8 -4.34 19.18 -8.16
N PRO A 9 -4.44 19.59 -6.88
CA PRO A 9 -3.34 20.26 -6.23
C PRO A 9 -2.10 19.38 -6.28
N GLN A 10 -0.94 19.99 -6.55
CA GLN A 10 0.32 19.28 -6.45
C GLN A 10 0.61 18.98 -4.98
N ILE A 11 0.43 17.72 -4.61
CA ILE A 11 0.64 17.21 -3.26
C ILE A 11 1.91 16.36 -3.26
N SER A 12 2.82 16.64 -2.34
CA SER A 12 3.98 15.77 -2.09
C SER A 12 3.56 14.49 -1.36
N TRP A 13 4.39 13.43 -1.46
CA TRP A 13 4.18 12.19 -0.73
C TRP A 13 4.05 12.39 0.79
N ARG A 14 4.83 13.32 1.35
CA ARG A 14 4.77 13.65 2.77
C ARG A 14 3.43 14.30 3.14
N GLU A 15 2.95 15.24 2.32
CA GLU A 15 1.65 15.89 2.57
C GLU A 15 0.51 14.88 2.45
N MET A 16 0.57 13.98 1.46
CA MET A 16 -0.39 12.89 1.32
C MET A 16 -0.41 11.99 2.56
N GLU A 17 0.77 11.62 3.09
CA GLU A 17 0.87 10.82 4.32
C GLU A 17 0.22 11.52 5.51
N VAL A 18 0.47 12.81 5.70
CA VAL A 18 -0.14 13.61 6.77
C VAL A 18 -1.66 13.69 6.62
N ILE A 19 -2.17 13.91 5.41
CA ILE A 19 -3.61 13.96 5.12
C ILE A 19 -4.28 12.63 5.50
N LEU A 20 -3.70 11.50 5.05
CA LEU A 20 -4.23 10.17 5.34
C LEU A 20 -4.14 9.82 6.84
N GLN A 21 -3.07 10.22 7.54
CA GLN A 21 -2.96 10.08 8.99
C GLN A 21 -4.04 10.87 9.73
N GLY A 22 -4.43 12.03 9.22
CA GLY A 22 -5.53 12.84 9.75
C GLY A 22 -6.91 12.19 9.56
N MET A 23 -7.08 11.40 8.51
CA MET A 23 -8.32 10.64 8.25
C MET A 23 -8.40 9.32 9.03
N ALA A 24 -7.26 8.80 9.51
CA ALA A 24 -7.20 7.54 10.24
C ALA A 24 -7.96 7.63 11.57
N THR A 25 -9.07 6.90 11.67
CA THR A 25 -9.96 6.89 12.84
C THR A 25 -9.43 6.09 14.04
N SER A 26 -8.29 5.40 13.90
CA SER A 26 -7.65 4.62 14.96
C SER A 26 -6.13 4.67 14.87
N ASP A 27 -5.46 4.40 15.99
CA ASP A 27 -3.98 4.36 16.04
C ASP A 27 -3.40 3.25 15.15
N THR A 28 -4.10 2.12 15.03
CA THR A 28 -3.70 1.03 14.13
C THR A 28 -3.71 1.50 12.68
N LYS A 29 -4.79 2.15 12.24
CA LYS A 29 -4.86 2.74 10.90
C LYS A 29 -3.77 3.79 10.68
N ARG A 30 -3.52 4.65 11.66
CA ARG A 30 -2.47 5.68 11.58
C ARG A 30 -1.08 5.08 11.36
N ARG A 31 -0.76 3.97 12.03
CA ARG A 31 0.48 3.22 11.81
C ARG A 31 0.53 2.58 10.42
N MET A 32 -0.60 2.09 9.91
CA MET A 32 -0.67 1.49 8.57
C MET A 32 -0.41 2.50 7.44
N VAL A 33 -0.86 3.76 7.59
CA VAL A 33 -0.69 4.81 6.56
C VAL A 33 0.75 4.91 6.07
N HIS A 34 1.72 4.89 7.00
CA HIS A 34 3.14 4.97 6.65
C HIS A 34 3.57 3.84 5.71
N HIS A 35 3.21 2.59 6.04
CA HIS A 35 3.55 1.42 5.23
C HIS A 35 2.86 1.42 3.87
N LEU A 36 1.59 1.84 3.83
CA LEU A 36 0.81 1.90 2.59
C LEU A 36 1.37 2.98 1.65
N ILE A 37 1.64 4.18 2.14
CA ILE A 37 2.23 5.26 1.34
C ILE A 37 3.62 4.88 0.84
N GLU A 38 4.46 4.30 1.69
CA GLU A 38 5.80 3.90 1.26
C GLU A 38 5.74 2.76 0.21
N GLY A 39 4.79 1.84 0.34
CA GLY A 39 4.52 0.81 -0.67
C GLY A 39 4.10 1.42 -2.01
N THR A 40 3.07 2.27 -2.01
CA THR A 40 2.59 2.97 -3.21
C THR A 40 3.67 3.83 -3.84
N ARG A 41 4.47 4.55 -3.04
CA ARG A 41 5.58 5.39 -3.53
C ARG A 41 6.64 4.57 -4.27
N LYS A 42 6.98 3.37 -3.76
CA LYS A 42 7.91 2.45 -4.45
C LYS A 42 7.32 1.89 -5.74
N GLN A 43 6.02 1.60 -5.74
CA GLN A 43 5.33 1.08 -6.91
C GLN A 43 5.05 2.15 -7.97
N ALA A 44 5.00 3.43 -7.60
CA ALA A 44 4.61 4.53 -8.48
C ALA A 44 5.43 4.62 -9.78
N ALA A 45 6.71 4.24 -9.76
CA ALA A 45 7.55 4.20 -10.95
C ALA A 45 7.11 3.15 -12.00
N PHE A 46 6.31 2.17 -11.58
CA PHE A 46 5.79 1.08 -12.41
C PHE A 46 4.30 1.21 -12.72
N LEU A 47 3.64 2.23 -12.19
CA LEU A 47 2.20 2.46 -12.35
C LEU A 47 1.96 3.66 -13.29
N THR A 48 0.81 3.64 -13.95
CA THR A 48 0.30 4.86 -14.60
C THR A 48 -0.13 5.86 -13.53
N ALA A 49 -0.23 7.14 -13.89
CA ALA A 49 -0.75 8.16 -12.97
C ALA A 49 -2.14 7.79 -12.42
N GLY A 50 -3.01 7.24 -13.27
CA GLY A 50 -4.32 6.73 -12.85
C GLY A 50 -4.22 5.55 -11.87
N GLY A 51 -3.24 4.66 -12.06
CA GLY A 51 -2.96 3.56 -11.13
C GLY A 51 -2.55 4.07 -9.75
N VAL A 52 -1.64 5.06 -9.69
CA VAL A 52 -1.24 5.69 -8.43
C VAL A 52 -2.44 6.34 -7.72
N VAL A 53 -3.27 7.08 -8.45
CA VAL A 53 -4.49 7.69 -7.89
C VAL A 53 -5.46 6.62 -7.36
N THR A 54 -5.58 5.49 -8.06
CA THR A 54 -6.43 4.36 -7.64
C THR A 54 -5.95 3.76 -6.32
N GLU A 55 -4.64 3.51 -6.19
CA GLU A 55 -4.04 3.04 -4.92
C GLU A 55 -4.31 4.01 -3.76
N LEU A 56 -4.10 5.32 -3.99
CA LEU A 56 -4.36 6.36 -2.99
C LEU A 56 -5.85 6.42 -2.60
N ALA A 57 -6.75 6.21 -3.54
CA ALA A 57 -8.19 6.15 -3.29
C ALA A 57 -8.56 4.94 -2.41
N TYR A 58 -7.97 3.76 -2.65
CA TYR A 58 -8.18 2.59 -1.80
C TYR A 58 -7.63 2.78 -0.39
N ILE A 59 -6.45 3.38 -0.24
CA ILE A 59 -5.89 3.71 1.08
C ILE A 59 -6.84 4.67 1.82
N THR A 60 -7.34 5.69 1.12
CA THR A 60 -8.31 6.64 1.69
C THR A 60 -9.59 5.94 2.15
N ALA A 61 -10.14 5.05 1.32
CA ALA A 61 -11.32 4.26 1.69
C ALA A 61 -11.09 3.41 2.95
N ALA A 62 -9.93 2.76 3.05
CA ALA A 62 -9.56 1.98 4.24
C ALA A 62 -9.41 2.85 5.50
N MET A 63 -8.92 4.09 5.36
CA MET A 63 -8.84 5.02 6.49
C MET A 63 -10.23 5.42 6.98
N LEU A 64 -11.16 5.68 6.06
CA LEU A 64 -12.53 6.12 6.36
C LEU A 64 -13.47 4.98 6.80
N ASP A 65 -13.19 3.73 6.42
CA ASP A 65 -14.06 2.60 6.73
C ASP A 65 -14.11 2.31 8.23
N ALA A 66 -15.21 2.70 8.88
CA ALA A 66 -15.41 2.49 10.32
C ALA A 66 -15.44 1.01 10.73
N SER A 67 -15.71 0.09 9.81
CA SER A 67 -15.74 -1.35 10.03
C SER A 67 -14.38 -2.02 9.75
N PHE A 68 -13.41 -1.28 9.23
CA PHE A 68 -12.08 -1.81 8.96
C PHE A 68 -11.32 -2.11 10.25
N CYS A 69 -11.35 -3.38 10.66
CA CYS A 69 -10.67 -3.93 11.82
C CYS A 69 -9.72 -5.03 11.34
N PRO A 70 -8.49 -4.69 10.89
CA PRO A 70 -7.54 -5.70 10.43
C PRO A 70 -7.21 -6.61 11.62
N THR A 71 -7.67 -7.84 11.55
CA THR A 71 -7.37 -8.84 12.58
C THR A 71 -5.99 -9.41 12.31
N THR A 72 -5.29 -9.92 13.33
CA THR A 72 -4.00 -10.61 13.14
C THR A 72 -4.07 -11.78 12.16
N SER A 73 -5.26 -12.28 11.84
CA SER A 73 -5.55 -13.28 10.82
C SER A 73 -5.44 -12.76 9.38
N ASP A 74 -5.56 -11.45 9.12
CA ASP A 74 -5.41 -10.84 7.79
C ASP A 74 -3.93 -10.63 7.39
N SER A 75 -3.00 -10.74 8.34
CA SER A 75 -1.55 -10.73 8.07
C SER A 75 -1.05 -12.02 7.42
N GLY A 76 -1.95 -12.88 6.93
CA GLY A 76 -1.67 -14.00 6.05
C GLY A 76 -1.18 -13.54 4.68
N VAL A 77 -0.14 -12.71 4.63
CA VAL A 77 0.82 -12.76 3.53
C VAL A 77 1.44 -14.16 3.65
N SER A 78 0.79 -15.09 2.97
CA SER A 78 1.16 -16.49 2.93
C SER A 78 2.63 -16.55 2.58
N GLU A 79 3.40 -17.13 3.49
CA GLU A 79 4.84 -17.27 3.43
C GLU A 79 5.29 -17.76 2.05
N ALA A 80 5.71 -16.85 1.16
CA ALA A 80 6.52 -17.19 0.00
C ALA A 80 7.97 -17.49 0.44
N SER A 81 8.14 -18.21 1.54
CA SER A 81 9.44 -18.61 2.10
C SER A 81 9.50 -20.08 2.53
N LEU A 82 8.42 -20.85 2.35
CA LEU A 82 8.42 -22.30 2.64
C LEU A 82 8.30 -23.14 1.38
N SER A 83 9.31 -23.06 0.51
CA SER A 83 9.74 -24.18 -0.34
C SER A 83 11.18 -23.96 -0.84
N SER A 84 12.11 -23.71 0.08
CA SER A 84 13.53 -23.99 -0.16
C SER A 84 13.83 -25.40 0.39
N SER A 85 13.24 -26.42 -0.23
CA SER A 85 13.64 -27.81 -0.04
C SER A 85 13.61 -28.55 -1.39
N ALA A 86 14.32 -28.01 -2.37
CA ALA A 86 14.80 -28.80 -3.50
C ALA A 86 16.24 -29.23 -3.16
N SER A 87 16.41 -30.46 -2.69
CA SER A 87 17.74 -31.06 -2.53
C SER A 87 18.46 -31.02 -3.88
N PRO A 88 19.75 -30.61 -3.95
CA PRO A 88 20.50 -30.63 -5.20
C PRO A 88 20.64 -32.08 -5.68
N PRO A 89 20.63 -32.34 -7.01
CA PRO A 89 20.91 -33.66 -7.55
C PRO A 89 22.34 -34.05 -7.17
N GLN A 90 22.51 -35.19 -6.49
CA GLN A 90 23.84 -35.72 -6.21
C GLN A 90 24.51 -36.17 -7.52
N PRO A 91 25.79 -35.83 -7.74
CA PRO A 91 26.53 -36.38 -8.86
C PRO A 91 26.75 -37.88 -8.63
N SER A 92 26.22 -38.71 -9.54
CA SER A 92 26.57 -40.13 -9.60
C SER A 92 28.02 -40.26 -10.06
N GLY A 93 28.92 -40.53 -9.13
CA GLY A 93 30.29 -40.91 -9.44
C GLY A 93 30.44 -42.43 -9.44
N SER A 94 30.71 -43.02 -10.60
CA SER A 94 31.71 -44.08 -10.90
C SER A 94 31.53 -44.56 -12.33
#